data_AF-A0A3G1KS15-F1
#
_entry.id   AF-A0A3G1KS15-F1
#
_cell.length_a   1.000
_cell.length_b   1.000
_cell.length_c   1.000
_cell.angle_alpha   90.00
_cell.angle_beta   90.00
_cell.angle_gamma   90.00
#
_symmetry.space_group_name_H-M   'P 1'
#
loop_
_entity.id
_entity.type
_entity.pdbx_description
1 polymer ?
#
loop_
_entity_poly.entity_id
_entity_poly.type
_entity_poly.pdbx_seq_one_letter_code
_entity_poly.pdbx_strand_id
1 'polypeptide(L)'
;MANLAMNIIQFPVWKLKMIMHPLSHYASSMFMDPETLHHTLLGSVVSFLADYVYGAFWGILFVYLIYLTGKHACIIKGLIFGAFLWFFSFGALRSLAVVKLREVFPGDVLYYLLFHLIFGLALGLLTKKFGEHVFEKD
;
A
#
# COMPACT_ATOMS: atom_id res chain seq x y z
N MET A 1 4.13 -8.91 -4.42
CA MET A 1 3.40 -9.92 -3.60
C MET A 1 2.66 -9.33 -2.41
N ALA A 2 3.30 -8.57 -1.51
CA ALA A 2 2.61 -7.95 -0.37
C ALA A 2 1.42 -7.05 -0.77
N ASN A 3 1.56 -6.28 -1.86
CA ASN A 3 0.48 -5.45 -2.39
C ASN A 3 -0.78 -6.25 -2.81
N LEU A 4 -0.58 -7.46 -3.35
CA LEU A 4 -1.69 -8.34 -3.73
C LEU A 4 -2.48 -8.80 -2.49
N ALA A 5 -1.81 -9.08 -1.37
CA ALA A 5 -2.48 -9.50 -0.13
C ALA A 5 -3.46 -8.42 0.37
N MET A 6 -3.05 -7.16 0.28
CA MET A 6 -3.90 -6.03 0.59
C MET A 6 -5.08 -5.92 -0.39
N ASN A 7 -4.81 -5.99 -1.70
CA ASN A 7 -5.82 -5.82 -2.74
C ASN A 7 -6.90 -6.92 -2.73
N ILE A 8 -6.53 -8.16 -2.41
CA ILE A 8 -7.47 -9.28 -2.27
C ILE A 8 -8.56 -8.96 -1.23
N ILE A 9 -8.22 -8.23 -0.17
CA ILE A 9 -9.17 -7.82 0.88
C ILE A 9 -9.86 -6.51 0.50
N GLN A 10 -9.12 -5.57 -0.08
CA GLN A 10 -9.64 -4.25 -0.40
C GLN A 10 -10.76 -4.28 -1.46
N PHE A 11 -10.61 -5.06 -2.53
CA PHE A 11 -11.61 -5.10 -3.61
C PHE A 11 -13.00 -5.58 -3.14
N PRO A 12 -13.12 -6.67 -2.34
CA PRO A 12 -14.39 -7.03 -1.72
C PRO A 12 -14.98 -5.92 -0.84
N VAL A 13 -14.17 -5.30 0.03
CA VAL A 13 -14.62 -4.23 0.93
C VAL A 13 -15.15 -3.03 0.13
N TRP A 14 -14.49 -2.69 -0.98
CA TRP A 14 -14.96 -1.67 -1.92
C TRP A 14 -16.25 -2.06 -2.63
N LYS A 15 -16.36 -3.30 -3.13
CA LYS A 15 -17.60 -3.81 -3.76
C LYS A 15 -18.79 -3.81 -2.81
N LEU A 16 -18.54 -4.01 -1.51
CA LEU A 16 -19.54 -3.91 -0.45
C LEU A 16 -19.86 -2.45 -0.04
N LYS A 17 -19.25 -1.46 -0.71
CA LYS A 17 -19.39 -0.01 -0.43
C LYS A 17 -19.02 0.39 1.00
N MET A 18 -18.15 -0.39 1.64
CA MET A 18 -17.65 -0.10 2.99
C MET A 18 -16.51 0.91 2.97
N ILE A 19 -15.85 1.07 1.82
CA ILE A 19 -14.92 2.16 1.52
C ILE A 19 -15.35 2.82 0.21
N MET A 20 -15.07 4.12 0.05
CA MET A 20 -15.43 4.85 -1.17
C MET A 20 -14.59 4.43 -2.36
N HIS A 21 -13.27 4.40 -2.18
CA HIS A 21 -12.31 4.18 -3.25
C HIS A 21 -11.17 3.27 -2.76
N PRO A 22 -10.71 2.30 -3.56
CA PRO A 22 -9.50 1.55 -3.24
C PRO A 22 -8.25 2.46 -3.28
N LEU A 23 -7.18 2.01 -2.65
CA LEU A 23 -5.93 2.78 -2.51
C LEU A 23 -5.30 3.10 -3.87
N SER A 24 -5.42 2.17 -4.81
CA SER A 24 -4.97 2.33 -6.19
C SER A 24 -5.60 3.53 -6.91
N HIS A 25 -6.84 3.90 -6.58
CA HIS A 25 -7.51 5.05 -7.18
C HIS A 25 -6.92 6.37 -6.68
N TYR A 26 -6.50 6.45 -5.41
CA TYR A 26 -5.79 7.63 -4.91
C TYR A 26 -4.45 7.82 -5.63
N ALA A 27 -3.66 6.75 -5.77
CA ALA A 27 -2.38 6.80 -6.46
C ALA A 27 -2.53 7.22 -7.93
N SER A 28 -3.49 6.63 -8.65
CA SER A 28 -3.71 6.96 -10.07
C SER A 28 -4.38 8.30 -10.31
N SER A 29 -5.08 8.87 -9.32
CA SER A 29 -5.61 10.23 -9.40
C SER A 29 -4.52 11.32 -9.54
N MET A 30 -3.24 10.94 -9.33
CA MET A 30 -2.10 11.81 -9.65
C MET A 30 -1.92 12.03 -11.15
N PHE A 31 -2.31 11.06 -11.98
CA PHE A 31 -2.07 11.08 -13.43
C PHE A 31 -3.31 11.48 -14.22
N MET A 32 -4.49 11.07 -13.77
CA MET A 32 -5.76 11.25 -14.48
C MET A 32 -6.86 11.75 -13.55
N ASP A 33 -7.92 12.30 -14.11
CA ASP A 33 -9.10 12.69 -13.35
C ASP A 33 -9.88 11.46 -12.84
N PRO A 34 -10.64 11.59 -11.73
CA PRO A 34 -11.40 10.47 -11.16
C PRO A 34 -12.48 9.88 -12.08
N GLU A 35 -13.03 10.65 -13.02
CA GLU A 35 -14.09 10.18 -13.92
C GLU A 35 -13.54 9.15 -14.92
N THR A 36 -12.42 9.49 -15.57
CA THR A 36 -11.68 8.57 -16.45
C THR A 36 -11.25 7.31 -15.70
N LEU A 37 -10.80 7.47 -14.45
CA LEU A 37 -10.28 6.39 -13.61
C LEU A 37 -11.35 5.34 -13.30
N HIS A 38 -12.57 5.77 -12.97
CA HIS A 38 -13.66 4.86 -12.56
C HIS A 38 -14.42 4.23 -13.71
N HIS A 39 -14.41 4.84 -14.90
CA HIS A 39 -15.31 4.46 -15.99
C HIS A 39 -14.62 3.85 -17.21
N THR A 40 -13.28 3.77 -17.21
CA THR A 40 -12.53 3.24 -18.35
C THR A 40 -11.65 2.06 -17.98
N LEU A 41 -11.51 1.11 -18.91
CA LEU A 41 -10.59 -0.02 -18.77
C LEU A 41 -9.14 0.46 -18.65
N LEU A 42 -8.77 1.50 -19.40
CA LEU A 42 -7.43 2.09 -19.33
C LEU A 42 -7.17 2.73 -17.97
N GLY A 43 -8.15 3.43 -17.39
CA GLY A 43 -8.07 3.97 -16.03
C GLY A 43 -7.79 2.87 -15.01
N SER A 44 -8.53 1.76 -15.07
CA SER A 44 -8.33 0.60 -14.20
C SER A 44 -6.91 0.00 -14.32
N VAL A 45 -6.38 -0.10 -15.54
CA VAL A 45 -5.00 -0.57 -15.79
C VAL A 45 -3.98 0.37 -15.16
N VAL A 46 -4.14 1.68 -15.32
CA VAL A 46 -3.23 2.66 -14.72
C VAL A 46 -3.30 2.63 -13.19
N SER A 47 -4.49 2.48 -12.61
CA SER A 47 -4.64 2.28 -11.16
C SER A 47 -3.89 1.06 -10.66
N PHE A 48 -4.01 -0.07 -11.36
CA PHE A 48 -3.29 -1.29 -11.02
C PHE A 48 -1.77 -1.10 -11.11
N LEU A 49 -1.27 -0.50 -12.19
CA LEU A 49 0.16 -0.27 -12.39
C LEU A 49 0.74 0.70 -11.35
N ALA A 50 0.07 1.83 -11.12
CA ALA A 50 0.49 2.82 -10.13
C ALA A 50 0.61 2.20 -8.73
N ASP A 51 -0.38 1.42 -8.34
CA ASP A 51 -0.40 0.70 -7.06
C ASP A 51 0.70 -0.37 -6.97
N TYR A 52 0.94 -1.11 -8.06
CA TYR A 52 2.00 -2.12 -8.10
C TYR A 52 3.39 -1.52 -7.99
N VAL A 53 3.66 -0.42 -8.73
CA VAL A 53 4.93 0.31 -8.66
C VAL A 53 5.14 0.91 -7.28
N TYR A 54 4.10 1.55 -6.72
CA TYR A 54 4.14 2.12 -5.38
C TYR A 54 4.44 1.06 -4.32
N GLY A 55 3.69 -0.05 -4.33
CA GLY A 55 3.91 -1.16 -3.40
C GLY A 55 5.27 -1.84 -3.56
N ALA A 56 5.79 -1.98 -4.78
CA ALA A 56 7.11 -2.53 -5.03
C ALA A 56 8.22 -1.64 -4.48
N PHE A 57 8.12 -0.32 -4.69
CA PHE A 57 9.06 0.66 -4.14
C PHE A 57 9.14 0.58 -2.62
N TRP A 58 8.00 0.56 -1.92
CA TRP A 58 7.97 0.41 -0.47
C TRP A 58 8.48 -0.95 0.00
N GLY A 59 8.24 -2.02 -0.77
CA GLY A 59 8.81 -3.34 -0.50
C GLY A 59 10.34 -3.34 -0.55
N ILE A 60 10.95 -2.67 -1.55
CA ILE A 60 12.40 -2.50 -1.65
C ILE A 60 12.93 -1.74 -0.43
N LEU A 61 12.31 -0.61 -0.07
CA LEU A 61 12.70 0.15 1.12
C LEU A 61 12.61 -0.67 2.41
N PHE A 62 11.57 -1.51 2.54
CA PHE A 62 11.45 -2.40 3.68
C PHE A 62 12.57 -3.44 3.73
N VAL A 63 12.92 -4.06 2.60
CA VAL A 63 14.04 -5.01 2.52
C VAL A 63 15.35 -4.34 2.93
N TYR A 64 15.62 -3.12 2.46
CA TYR A 64 16.79 -2.35 2.91
C TYR A 64 16.76 -2.02 4.41
N LEU A 65 15.60 -1.64 4.96
CA LEU A 65 15.43 -1.43 6.40
C LEU A 65 15.80 -2.70 7.18
N ILE A 66 15.39 -3.86 6.69
CA ILE A 66 15.68 -5.16 7.31
C ILE A 66 17.16 -5.53 7.17
N TYR A 67 17.78 -5.29 6.01
CA TYR A 67 19.23 -5.46 5.80
C TYR A 67 20.05 -4.64 6.83
N LEU A 68 19.65 -3.39 7.07
CA LEU A 68 20.34 -2.50 8.00
C LEU A 68 20.11 -2.86 9.47
N THR A 69 18.89 -3.26 9.83
CA THR A 69 18.47 -3.43 11.23
C THR A 69 18.40 -4.89 11.69
N GLY A 70 18.67 -5.84 10.80
CA GLY A 70 18.65 -7.28 11.05
C GLY A 70 17.25 -7.92 11.11
N LYS A 71 17.22 -9.26 11.13
CA LYS A 71 16.00 -10.09 11.11
C LYS A 71 15.16 -10.05 12.39
N HIS A 72 15.73 -9.61 13.51
CA HIS A 72 15.03 -9.61 14.79
C HIS A 72 13.71 -8.83 14.68
N ALA A 73 12.63 -9.44 15.14
CA ALA A 73 11.27 -8.90 15.08
C ALA A 73 10.80 -8.48 13.67
N CYS A 74 11.24 -9.15 12.60
CA CYS A 74 10.91 -8.82 11.20
C CYS A 74 9.41 -8.60 10.92
N ILE A 75 8.54 -9.41 11.55
CA ILE A 75 7.08 -9.28 11.40
C ILE A 75 6.58 -7.98 12.04
N ILE A 76 7.04 -7.66 13.25
CA ILE A 76 6.67 -6.43 13.96
C ILE A 76 7.18 -5.21 13.21
N LYS A 77 8.42 -5.25 12.70
CA LYS A 77 8.97 -4.20 11.82
C LYS A 77 8.07 -4.01 10.59
N GLY A 78 7.58 -5.09 10.00
CA GLY A 78 6.61 -5.06 8.90
C GLY A 78 5.32 -4.32 9.27
N LEU A 79 4.69 -4.66 10.40
CA LEU A 79 3.49 -3.98 10.89
C LEU A 79 3.72 -2.49 11.14
N ILE A 80 4.81 -2.13 11.81
CA ILE A 80 5.18 -0.73 12.07
C ILE A 80 5.40 0.01 10.75
N PHE A 81 6.11 -0.60 9.80
CA PHE A 81 6.35 -0.02 8.49
C PHE A 81 5.05 0.20 7.72
N GLY A 82 4.12 -0.75 7.77
CA GLY A 82 2.78 -0.61 7.22
C GLY A 82 2.00 0.54 7.87
N ALA A 83 1.95 0.59 9.20
CA ALA A 83 1.29 1.68 9.93
C ALA A 83 1.89 3.05 9.60
N PHE A 84 3.22 3.15 9.53
CA PHE A 84 3.92 4.36 9.10
C PHE A 84 3.56 4.73 7.66
N LEU A 85 3.51 3.76 6.75
CA LEU A 85 3.14 3.99 5.36
C LEU A 85 1.70 4.51 5.23
N TRP A 86 0.77 4.00 6.02
CA TRP A 86 -0.59 4.56 6.11
C TRP A 86 -0.55 6.01 6.57
N PHE A 87 0.15 6.30 7.68
CA PHE A 87 0.27 7.65 8.22
C PHE A 87 0.88 8.62 7.19
N PHE A 88 1.95 8.20 6.52
CA PHE A 88 2.61 8.99 5.50
C PHE A 88 1.75 9.18 4.24
N SER A 89 1.13 8.11 3.73
CA SER A 89 0.35 8.17 2.50
C SER A 89 -0.94 8.96 2.67
N PHE A 90 -1.70 8.71 3.74
CA PHE A 90 -2.98 9.38 3.98
C PHE A 90 -2.87 10.68 4.76
N GLY A 91 -1.96 10.75 5.74
CA GLY A 91 -1.73 11.94 6.52
C GLY A 91 -0.95 13.01 5.74
N ALA A 92 0.01 12.61 4.91
CA ALA A 92 0.85 13.55 4.15
C ALA A 92 0.57 13.53 2.65
N LEU A 93 0.87 12.44 1.92
CA LEU A 93 0.88 12.46 0.45
C LEU A 93 -0.48 12.80 -0.15
N ARG A 94 -1.57 12.30 0.42
CA ARG A 94 -2.93 12.62 -0.04
C ARG A 94 -3.27 14.11 0.06
N SER A 95 -2.63 14.85 0.97
CA SER A 95 -2.84 16.29 1.09
C SER A 95 -2.25 17.08 -0.10
N LEU A 96 -1.28 16.51 -0.81
CA LEU A 96 -0.60 17.18 -1.93
C LEU A 96 -1.57 17.53 -3.07
N ALA A 97 -1.36 18.68 -3.71
CA ALA A 97 -2.22 19.17 -4.79
C ALA A 97 -2.33 18.20 -5.99
N VAL A 98 -1.28 17.43 -6.25
CA VAL A 98 -1.22 16.44 -7.34
C VAL A 98 -2.22 15.29 -7.16
N VAL A 99 -2.59 14.93 -5.93
CA VAL A 99 -3.58 13.88 -5.69
C VAL A 99 -4.98 14.48 -5.89
N LYS A 100 -5.65 14.13 -6.98
CA LYS A 100 -6.94 14.76 -7.34
C LYS A 100 -8.11 14.19 -6.53
N LEU A 101 -8.01 12.96 -6.01
CA LEU A 101 -9.08 12.33 -5.24
C LEU A 101 -9.10 12.79 -3.78
N ARG A 102 -10.20 13.45 -3.36
CA ARG A 102 -10.31 14.12 -2.05
C ARG A 102 -11.38 13.57 -1.11
N GLU A 103 -12.28 12.72 -1.57
CA GLU A 103 -13.35 12.16 -0.74
C GLU A 103 -12.78 11.13 0.25
N VAL A 104 -12.97 11.30 1.56
CA VAL A 104 -12.72 10.24 2.55
C VAL A 104 -13.70 10.36 3.70
N PHE A 105 -14.25 9.22 4.10
CA PHE A 105 -15.02 9.12 5.33
C PHE A 105 -14.12 8.72 6.50
N PRO A 106 -14.45 9.13 7.75
CA PRO A 106 -13.67 8.74 8.93
C PRO A 106 -13.47 7.22 9.06
N GLY A 107 -14.46 6.43 8.65
CA GLY A 107 -14.36 4.96 8.64
C GLY A 107 -13.30 4.44 7.66
N ASP A 108 -13.21 5.04 6.47
CA ASP A 108 -12.23 4.65 5.44
C ASP A 108 -10.80 4.76 5.95
N VAL A 109 -10.52 5.78 6.77
CA VAL A 109 -9.19 6.01 7.36
C VAL A 109 -8.72 4.79 8.17
N LEU A 110 -9.62 4.16 8.94
CA LEU A 110 -9.32 2.96 9.71
C LEU A 110 -9.20 1.72 8.83
N TYR A 111 -10.02 1.59 7.79
CA TYR A 111 -9.86 0.51 6.81
C TYR A 111 -8.53 0.61 6.07
N TYR A 112 -8.11 1.82 5.69
CA TYR A 112 -6.80 2.03 5.06
C TYR A 112 -5.66 1.69 6.02
N LEU A 113 -5.77 1.96 7.33
CA LEU A 113 -4.78 1.50 8.30
C LEU A 113 -4.72 -0.03 8.29
N LEU A 114 -5.87 -0.71 8.37
CA LEU A 114 -5.93 -2.17 8.34
C LEU A 114 -5.28 -2.75 7.07
N PHE A 115 -5.56 -2.18 5.91
CA PHE A 115 -4.96 -2.59 4.64
C PHE A 115 -3.44 -2.45 4.63
N HIS A 116 -2.92 -1.35 5.17
CA HIS A 116 -1.47 -1.17 5.28
C HIS A 116 -0.84 -2.08 6.34
N LEU A 117 -1.55 -2.42 7.42
CA LEU A 117 -1.11 -3.44 8.37
C LEU A 117 -1.03 -4.83 7.71
N ILE A 118 -2.01 -5.19 6.87
CA ILE A 118 -1.97 -6.43 6.07
C ILE A 118 -0.78 -6.42 5.11
N PHE A 119 -0.55 -5.29 4.41
CA PHE A 119 0.61 -5.11 3.54
C PHE A 119 1.93 -5.28 4.32
N GLY A 120 2.06 -4.61 5.47
CA GLY A 120 3.24 -4.67 6.33
C GLY A 120 3.47 -6.06 6.92
N LEU A 121 2.40 -6.74 7.35
CA LEU A 121 2.44 -8.14 7.79
C LEU A 121 2.95 -9.05 6.67
N ALA A 122 2.41 -8.90 5.45
CA ALA A 122 2.84 -9.66 4.30
C ALA A 122 4.31 -9.41 3.96
N LEU A 123 4.78 -8.16 4.00
CA LEU A 123 6.20 -7.83 3.84
C LEU A 123 7.08 -8.53 4.89
N GLY A 124 6.70 -8.46 6.17
CA GLY A 124 7.42 -9.09 7.26
C GLY A 124 7.49 -10.61 7.12
N LEU A 125 6.37 -11.26 6.76
CA LEU A 125 6.30 -12.71 6.54
C LEU A 125 7.12 -13.15 5.33
N LEU A 126 6.97 -12.48 4.19
CA LEU A 126 7.70 -12.80 2.96
C LEU A 126 9.20 -12.61 3.14
N THR A 127 9.63 -11.50 3.74
CA THR A 127 11.04 -11.22 3.99
C THR A 127 11.64 -12.22 4.99
N LYS A 128 10.90 -12.58 6.04
CA LYS A 128 11.36 -13.59 7.01
C LYS A 128 11.53 -14.97 6.36
N LYS A 129 10.63 -15.34 5.44
CA LYS A 129 10.59 -16.65 4.79
C LYS A 129 11.56 -16.80 3.61
N PHE A 130 11.72 -15.75 2.80
CA PHE A 130 12.47 -15.82 1.53
C PHE A 130 13.72 -14.94 1.51
N GLY A 131 13.89 -14.06 2.49
CA GLY A 131 15.00 -13.10 2.51
C GLY A 131 16.28 -13.64 3.13
N GLU A 132 16.57 -14.94 3.10
CA GLU A 132 17.75 -15.53 3.77
C GLU A 132 19.05 -14.80 3.40
N HIS A 133 19.25 -14.53 2.11
CA HIS A 133 20.38 -13.76 1.57
C HIS A 133 20.36 -12.25 1.89
N VAL A 134 19.24 -11.71 2.38
CA VAL A 134 19.17 -10.31 2.85
C VAL A 134 19.86 -10.15 4.21
N PHE A 135 20.05 -11.24 4.95
CA PHE A 135 20.57 -11.18 6.32
C PHE A 135 22.08 -11.45 6.41
N GLU A 136 22.68 -11.94 5.33
CA GLU A 136 24.12 -12.14 5.21
C GLU A 136 24.73 -10.79 4.83
N LYS A 137 25.54 -10.21 5.73
CA LYS A 137 26.40 -9.08 5.38
C LYS A 137 27.68 -9.68 4.80
N ASP A 138 27.95 -9.40 3.53
CA ASP A 138 29.23 -9.69 2.88
C ASP A 138 30.41 -9.04 3.64
#